data_AF-L9XY24-F1
#
_entry.id   AF-L9XY24-F1
#
_cell.length_a   1.000
_cell.length_b   1.000
_cell.length_c   1.000
_cell.angle_alpha   90.00
_cell.angle_beta   90.00
_cell.angle_gamma   90.00
#
_symmetry.space_group_name_H-M   'P 1'
#
loop_
_entity.id
_entity.type
_entity.pdbx_description
1 polymer ?
#
loop_
_entity_poly.entity_id
_entity_poly.type
_entity_poly.pdbx_seq_one_letter_code
_entity_poly.pdbx_strand_id
1 'polypeptide(L)'
;MSERDTSKSCSCCGRTRKANRVERGLYVCDECGTVANADVNGAENIRQKVSPSSPSLSVNRSNGWLAQPSTFLFDKETGAFAPQEHVTS
;
A
#
# COMPACT_ATOMS: atom_id res chain seq x y z
N MET A 1 -3.04 -13.52 15.88
CA MET A 1 -4.01 -12.62 15.21
C MET A 1 -4.08 -13.04 13.76
N SER A 2 -5.25 -13.47 13.26
CA SER A 2 -5.36 -13.94 11.87
C SER A 2 -5.49 -12.76 10.91
N GLU A 3 -4.75 -12.77 9.81
CA GLU A 3 -4.95 -11.88 8.65
C GLU A 3 -6.35 -12.05 8.02
N ARG A 4 -6.95 -13.23 8.24
CA ARG A 4 -8.33 -13.54 7.85
C ARG A 4 -9.28 -12.44 8.33
N ASP A 5 -10.08 -11.94 7.39
CA ASP A 5 -11.18 -10.98 7.57
C ASP A 5 -10.81 -9.48 7.71
N THR A 6 -9.54 -9.08 7.63
CA THR A 6 -9.19 -7.64 7.50
C THR A 6 -9.74 -7.02 6.22
N SER A 7 -9.95 -7.82 5.17
CA SER A 7 -10.45 -7.35 3.88
C SER A 7 -11.96 -7.08 3.84
N LYS A 8 -12.69 -7.31 4.94
CA LYS A 8 -14.16 -7.11 5.03
C LYS A 8 -14.53 -5.83 5.80
N SER A 9 -13.65 -5.34 6.65
CA SER A 9 -13.83 -4.07 7.37
C SER A 9 -13.57 -2.90 6.42
N CYS A 10 -14.39 -1.86 6.51
CA CYS A 10 -14.18 -0.63 5.77
C CYS A 10 -13.14 0.19 6.50
N SER A 11 -12.05 0.55 5.82
CA SER A 11 -11.01 1.39 6.40
C SER A 11 -11.44 2.84 6.64
N CYS A 12 -12.53 3.28 6.01
CA CYS A 12 -13.04 4.64 6.14
C CYS A 12 -14.00 4.79 7.33
N CYS A 13 -14.97 3.87 7.48
CA CYS A 13 -16.02 3.97 8.50
C CYS A 13 -16.05 2.83 9.53
N GLY A 14 -15.19 1.81 9.36
CA GLY A 14 -15.09 0.67 10.29
C GLY A 14 -16.13 -0.44 10.09
N ARG A 15 -17.20 -0.24 9.30
CA ARG A 15 -18.21 -1.28 9.08
C ARG A 15 -17.63 -2.54 8.45
N THR A 16 -17.99 -3.68 9.02
CA THR A 16 -17.52 -5.00 8.58
C THR A 16 -18.69 -5.81 8.04
N ARG A 17 -18.65 -6.15 6.75
CA ARG A 17 -19.63 -7.04 6.10
C ARG A 17 -18.94 -7.95 5.09
N LYS A 18 -19.43 -9.19 4.94
CA LYS A 18 -18.90 -10.12 3.93
C LYS A 18 -19.08 -9.58 2.51
N ALA A 19 -20.21 -8.91 2.25
CA ALA A 19 -20.54 -8.31 0.96
C ALA A 19 -19.63 -7.15 0.56
N ASN A 20 -18.87 -6.57 1.51
CA ASN A 20 -18.01 -5.42 1.20
C ASN A 20 -16.87 -5.79 0.23
N ARG A 21 -16.35 -7.02 0.30
CA ARG A 21 -15.42 -7.56 -0.72
C ARG A 21 -16.27 -8.30 -1.76
N VAL A 22 -16.58 -7.61 -2.85
CA VAL A 22 -17.48 -8.12 -3.90
C VAL A 22 -16.83 -9.28 -4.65
N GLU A 23 -15.59 -9.09 -5.10
CA GLU A 23 -14.79 -10.08 -5.80
C GLU A 23 -13.28 -9.82 -5.59
N ARG A 24 -12.40 -10.61 -6.22
CA ARG A 24 -10.96 -10.30 -6.17
C ARG A 24 -10.73 -8.95 -6.85
N GLY A 25 -10.10 -8.02 -6.14
CA GLY A 25 -9.77 -6.70 -6.67
C GLY A 25 -10.86 -5.65 -6.53
N LEU A 26 -12.08 -5.98 -6.06
CA LEU A 26 -13.16 -5.01 -5.87
C LEU A 26 -13.71 -5.01 -4.43
N TYR A 27 -13.78 -3.81 -3.86
CA TYR A 27 -14.36 -3.53 -2.57
C TYR A 27 -15.36 -2.38 -2.66
N VAL A 28 -16.52 -2.54 -2.03
CA VAL A 28 -17.60 -1.54 -1.97
C VAL A 28 -18.17 -1.49 -0.55
N CYS A 29 -18.17 -0.32 0.08
CA CYS A 29 -18.86 -0.10 1.35
C CYS A 29 -20.20 0.59 1.11
N ASP A 30 -21.29 -0.08 1.50
CA ASP A 30 -22.66 0.44 1.37
C ASP A 30 -23.01 1.57 2.35
N GLU A 31 -22.21 1.77 3.40
CA GLU A 31 -22.48 2.79 4.42
C GLU A 31 -21.88 4.15 4.09
N CYS A 32 -20.60 4.18 3.72
CA CYS A 32 -19.90 5.43 3.41
C CYS A 32 -19.58 5.61 1.92
N GLY A 33 -19.99 4.66 1.07
CA GLY A 33 -19.78 4.72 -0.38
C GLY A 33 -18.34 4.50 -0.84
N THR A 34 -17.45 4.00 0.02
CA THR A 34 -16.05 3.72 -0.36
C THR A 34 -16.01 2.63 -1.43
N VAL A 35 -15.43 2.95 -2.59
CA VAL A 35 -15.13 1.99 -3.67
C VAL A 35 -13.62 1.99 -3.89
N ALA A 36 -13.00 0.82 -3.78
CA ALA A 36 -11.55 0.68 -3.89
C ALA A 36 -11.16 -0.73 -4.34
N ASN A 37 -9.88 -0.93 -4.61
CA ASN A 37 -9.34 -2.28 -4.71
C ASN A 37 -9.37 -2.95 -3.32
N ALA A 38 -9.82 -4.20 -3.25
CA ALA A 38 -9.94 -4.94 -2.00
C ALA A 38 -8.60 -5.11 -1.25
N ASP A 39 -7.48 -5.19 -1.98
CA ASP A 39 -6.17 -5.34 -1.40
C ASP A 39 -5.65 -4.00 -0.85
N VAL A 40 -6.01 -2.87 -1.49
CA VAL A 40 -5.75 -1.51 -0.97
C VAL A 40 -6.52 -1.26 0.34
N ASN A 41 -7.81 -1.61 0.38
CA ASN A 41 -8.60 -1.51 1.62
C ASN A 41 -8.02 -2.41 2.73
N GLY A 42 -7.59 -3.63 2.38
CA GLY A 42 -6.93 -4.55 3.31
C GLY A 42 -5.62 -3.97 3.88
N ALA A 43 -4.76 -3.42 3.02
CA ALA A 43 -3.49 -2.80 3.42
C ALA A 43 -3.72 -1.59 4.34
N GLU A 44 -4.74 -0.77 4.05
CA GLU A 44 -5.15 0.34 4.89
C GLU A 44 -5.60 -0.13 6.29
N ASN A 45 -6.42 -1.17 6.37
CA ASN A 45 -6.85 -1.75 7.66
C ASN A 45 -5.66 -2.29 8.47
N ILE A 46 -4.66 -2.89 7.81
CA ILE A 46 -3.43 -3.33 8.47
C ILE A 46 -2.67 -2.11 8.98
N ARG A 47 -2.47 -1.07 8.15
CA ARG A 47 -1.77 0.16 8.53
C ARG A 47 -2.37 0.80 9.78
N GLN A 48 -3.69 0.95 9.82
CA GLN A 48 -4.39 1.56 10.97
C GLN A 48 -4.23 0.74 12.26
N LYS A 49 -4.13 -0.60 12.17
CA LYS A 49 -3.89 -1.47 13.33
C LYS A 49 -2.45 -1.41 13.84
N VAL A 50 -1.47 -1.34 12.94
CA VAL A 50 -0.05 -1.31 13.33
C VAL A 50 0.42 0.08 13.74
N SER A 51 -0.25 1.13 13.25
CA SER A 51 0.02 2.52 13.59
C SER A 51 -1.28 3.23 14.01
N PRO A 52 -1.81 2.92 15.20
CA PRO A 52 -3.09 3.47 15.69
C PRO A 52 -3.03 4.96 16.06
N SER A 53 -1.89 5.61 15.93
CA SER A 53 -1.68 7.00 16.37
C SER A 53 -0.75 7.76 15.44
N SER A 54 -1.30 8.34 14.38
CA SER A 54 -0.94 9.73 14.08
C SER A 54 -2.07 10.43 13.32
N PRO A 55 -2.68 11.48 13.89
CA PRO A 55 -3.55 12.40 13.16
C PRO A 55 -2.86 13.04 11.93
N SER A 56 -1.52 12.97 11.83
CA SER A 56 -0.74 13.46 10.69
C SER A 56 -0.55 12.45 9.54
N LEU A 57 -1.01 11.20 9.67
CA LEU A 57 -0.89 10.21 8.58
C LEU A 57 -1.90 10.41 7.45
N SER A 58 -2.90 11.28 7.64
CA SER A 58 -3.67 11.82 6.50
C SER A 58 -2.81 12.74 5.62
N VAL A 59 -1.72 13.31 6.18
CA VAL A 59 -0.84 14.27 5.50
C VAL A 59 0.39 13.59 4.89
N ASN A 60 0.87 12.48 5.45
CA ASN A 60 2.08 11.85 4.93
C ASN A 60 1.92 10.37 4.61
N ARG A 61 1.41 10.10 3.39
CA ARG A 61 1.57 8.81 2.69
C ARG A 61 3.01 8.62 2.17
N SER A 62 4.01 9.10 2.91
CA SER A 62 5.41 8.90 2.59
C SER A 62 5.69 7.40 2.63
N ASN A 63 6.38 6.95 1.61
CA ASN A 63 7.03 5.65 1.51
C ASN A 63 8.22 5.47 2.48
N GLY A 64 8.38 6.37 3.46
CA GLY A 64 9.54 6.46 4.32
C GLY A 64 10.80 6.87 3.55
N TRP A 65 11.95 6.61 4.15
CA TRP A 65 13.22 6.67 3.42
C TRP A 65 13.29 5.43 2.53
N LEU A 66 13.17 5.64 1.21
CA LEU A 66 13.43 4.56 0.27
C LEU A 66 14.91 4.19 0.33
N ALA A 67 15.20 2.89 0.34
CA ALA A 67 16.56 2.44 0.04
C ALA A 67 16.95 3.02 -1.33
N GLN A 68 18.11 3.68 -1.41
CA GLN A 68 18.71 4.14 -2.66
C GLN A 68 19.84 3.19 -3.03
N PRO A 69 19.54 1.99 -3.57
CA PRO A 69 20.59 1.09 -4.02
C PRO A 69 21.34 1.73 -5.18
N SER A 70 22.66 1.58 -5.19
CA SER A 70 23.44 1.86 -6.39
C SER A 70 22.98 0.89 -7.49
N THR A 71 22.40 1.45 -8.55
CA THR A 71 21.97 0.65 -9.70
C THR A 71 23.15 0.53 -10.65
N PHE A 72 23.68 -0.68 -10.80
CA PHE A 72 24.72 -0.98 -11.77
C PHE A 72 24.07 -1.57 -13.02
N LEU A 73 24.26 -0.92 -14.17
CA LEU A 73 23.88 -1.48 -15.45
C LEU A 73 25.00 -2.36 -15.99
N PHE A 74 24.62 -3.50 -16.55
CA PHE A 74 25.54 -4.33 -17.31
C PHE A 74 25.67 -3.78 -18.73
N ASP A 75 26.86 -3.32 -19.08
CA ASP A 75 27.22 -2.92 -20.43
C ASP A 75 27.58 -4.16 -21.26
N LYS A 76 26.79 -4.41 -22.30
CA LYS A 76 26.97 -5.57 -23.19
C LYS A 76 28.15 -5.42 -24.13
N GLU A 77 28.62 -4.21 -24.39
CA GLU A 77 29.74 -3.94 -25.29
C GLU A 77 31.07 -4.16 -24.57
N THR A 78 31.18 -3.66 -23.33
CA THR A 78 32.40 -3.78 -22.52
C THR A 78 32.41 -5.01 -21.60
N GLY A 79 31.25 -5.62 -21.33
CA GLY A 79 31.10 -6.74 -20.41
C GLY A 79 31.24 -6.36 -18.93
N ALA A 80 31.13 -5.07 -18.61
CA ALA A 80 31.34 -4.53 -17.27
C ALA A 80 30.06 -3.97 -16.65
N PHE A 81 30.02 -3.88 -15.32
CA PHE A 81 28.97 -3.19 -14.58
C PHE A 81 29.35 -1.71 -14.39
N ALA A 82 28.55 -0.79 -14.91
CA ALA A 82 28.74 0.65 -14.75
C ALA A 82 27.64 1.25 -13.84
N PRO A 83 27.98 2.15 -12.91
CA PRO A 83 26.97 2.83 -12.09
C PRO A 83 26.10 3.76 -12.96
N GLN A 84 24.79 3.77 -12.74
CA GLN A 84 23.94 4.82 -13.29
C GLN A 84 24.18 6.12 -12.53
N GLU A 85 24.34 7.23 -13.25
CA GLU A 85 24.28 8.55 -12.63
C GLU A 85 22.90 8.73 -11.99
N HIS A 86 22.88 8.95 -10.67
CA HIS A 86 21.64 9.18 -9.94
C HIS A 86 21.02 10.51 -10.41
N VAL A 87 19.75 10.47 -10.81
CA VAL A 87 18.97 11.68 -11.03
C VAL A 87 18.66 12.30 -9.66
N THR A 88 19.42 13.31 -9.28
CA THR A 88 19.10 14.15 -8.13
C THR A 88 17.93 15.06 -8.51
N SER A 89 16.78 14.90 -7.86
CA SER A 89 15.63 15.82 -7.98
C SER A 89 15.78 17.05 -7.09
#